data_AF-A0AAE9N356-F1
#
_entry.id   AF-A0AAE9N356-F1
#
_cell.length_a   1.000
_cell.length_b   1.000
_cell.length_c   1.000
_cell.angle_alpha   90.00
_cell.angle_beta   90.00
_cell.angle_gamma   90.00
#
_symmetry.space_group_name_H-M   'P 1'
#
loop_
_entity.id
_entity.type
_entity.pdbx_description
1 polymer ?
#
loop_
_entity_poly.entity_id
_entity_poly.type
_entity_poly.pdbx_seq_one_letter_code
_entity_poly.pdbx_strand_id
1 'polypeptide(L)'
;MADDRFRPGVLAELLKRMEVAHEGFIEQSEIAHSKALFGFRMAEEAMQRKDSQELERDVTMAADKLRHSLSMRPYDSFLWLMLYSLETNRKGIDLNALGYIEQSYSLAPLEAWIALRRNKLALAAFSMLNENVQRHAVKEFSALVESGFIEDAVIILMSVGWPERNRLVNEIGRVDIVPREAFARRLAREGTHLNVPGVEIGERPWQ
;
A
#
# COMPACT_ATOMS: atom_id res chain seq x y z
N MET A 1 -32.49 -41.50 -15.69
CA MET A 1 -33.05 -40.18 -16.04
C MET A 1 -31.91 -39.19 -16.00
N ALA A 2 -31.29 -38.89 -17.15
CA ALA A 2 -30.25 -37.89 -17.23
C ALA A 2 -30.91 -36.52 -17.01
N ASP A 3 -30.34 -35.74 -16.12
CA ASP A 3 -30.87 -34.47 -15.65
C ASP A 3 -30.98 -33.47 -16.82
N ASP A 4 -32.22 -33.13 -17.20
CA ASP A 4 -32.55 -32.25 -18.33
C ASP A 4 -31.89 -30.86 -18.25
N ARG A 5 -31.33 -30.50 -17.09
CA ARG A 5 -30.54 -29.29 -16.82
C ARG A 5 -29.21 -29.22 -17.59
N PHE A 6 -28.69 -30.33 -18.10
CA PHE A 6 -27.39 -30.38 -18.82
C PHE A 6 -27.52 -30.67 -20.31
N ARG A 7 -28.71 -30.54 -20.91
CA ARG A 7 -28.86 -30.68 -22.37
C ARG A 7 -28.05 -29.57 -23.08
N PRO A 8 -27.37 -29.85 -24.20
CA PRO A 8 -26.50 -28.88 -24.88
C PRO A 8 -27.16 -27.52 -25.18
N GLY A 9 -28.44 -27.50 -25.57
CA GLY A 9 -29.18 -26.25 -25.81
C GLY A 9 -29.51 -25.44 -24.55
N VAL A 10 -29.70 -26.11 -23.40
CA VAL A 10 -29.91 -25.45 -22.10
C VAL A 10 -28.61 -24.88 -21.57
N LEU A 11 -27.50 -25.60 -21.76
CA LEU A 11 -26.17 -25.12 -21.39
C LEU A 11 -25.73 -23.92 -22.22
N ALA A 12 -26.01 -23.88 -23.52
CA ALA A 12 -25.70 -22.73 -24.37
C ALA A 12 -26.50 -21.47 -23.96
N GLU A 13 -27.77 -21.62 -23.61
CA GLU A 13 -28.61 -20.52 -23.12
C GLU A 13 -28.16 -20.04 -21.73
N LEU A 14 -27.80 -20.96 -20.83
CA LEU A 14 -27.23 -20.60 -19.52
C LEU A 14 -25.90 -19.85 -19.68
N LEU A 15 -25.03 -20.31 -20.56
CA LEU A 15 -23.75 -19.66 -20.84
C LEU A 15 -23.94 -18.25 -21.40
N LYS A 16 -24.86 -18.07 -22.35
CA LYS A 16 -25.20 -16.73 -22.88
C LYS A 16 -25.73 -15.78 -21.80
N ARG A 17 -26.55 -16.27 -20.86
CA ARG A 17 -27.03 -15.46 -19.72
C ARG A 17 -25.91 -15.11 -18.77
N MET A 18 -24.99 -16.05 -18.52
CA MET A 18 -23.81 -15.79 -17.69
C MET A 18 -22.89 -14.75 -18.35
N GLU A 19 -22.71 -14.78 -19.67
CA GLU A 19 -21.91 -13.79 -20.41
C GLU A 19 -22.52 -12.39 -20.32
N VAL A 20 -23.82 -12.22 -20.60
CA VAL A 20 -24.50 -10.91 -20.49
C VAL A 20 -24.47 -10.39 -19.05
N ALA A 21 -24.69 -11.26 -18.06
CA ALA A 21 -24.60 -10.88 -16.65
C ALA A 21 -23.16 -10.50 -16.24
N HIS A 22 -22.16 -11.19 -16.80
CA HIS A 22 -20.75 -10.91 -16.56
C HIS A 22 -20.31 -9.57 -17.14
N GLU A 23 -20.71 -9.26 -18.38
CA GLU A 23 -20.46 -7.96 -19.01
C GLU A 23 -21.05 -6.80 -18.18
N GLY A 24 -22.31 -6.93 -17.77
CA GLY A 24 -22.96 -5.95 -16.89
C GLY A 24 -22.28 -5.82 -15.52
N PHE A 25 -21.77 -6.92 -14.95
CA PHE A 25 -21.02 -6.90 -13.69
C PHE A 25 -19.65 -6.20 -13.85
N ILE A 26 -18.93 -6.45 -14.95
CA ILE A 26 -17.66 -5.78 -15.25
C ILE A 26 -17.87 -4.27 -15.35
N GLU A 27 -18.86 -3.82 -16.13
CA GLU A 27 -19.14 -2.39 -16.30
C GLU A 27 -19.46 -1.71 -14.95
N GLN A 28 -20.31 -2.35 -14.13
CA GLN A 28 -20.65 -1.85 -12.81
C GLN A 28 -19.44 -1.79 -11.88
N SER A 29 -18.60 -2.81 -11.91
CA SER A 29 -17.35 -2.90 -11.16
C SER A 29 -16.39 -1.77 -11.53
N GLU A 30 -16.17 -1.50 -12.83
CA GLU A 30 -15.28 -0.43 -13.29
C GLU A 30 -15.80 0.97 -12.92
N ILE A 31 -17.11 1.18 -13.04
CA ILE A 31 -17.75 2.44 -12.62
C ILE A 31 -17.59 2.65 -11.11
N ALA A 32 -17.79 1.60 -10.31
CA ALA A 32 -17.64 1.67 -8.87
C ALA A 32 -16.19 1.92 -8.45
N HIS A 33 -15.23 1.27 -9.10
CA HIS A 33 -13.81 1.50 -8.91
C HIS A 33 -13.44 2.97 -9.20
N SER A 34 -13.86 3.49 -10.35
CA SER A 34 -13.61 4.90 -10.71
C SER A 34 -14.23 5.88 -9.71
N LYS A 35 -15.47 5.62 -9.27
CA LYS A 35 -16.15 6.42 -8.23
C LYS A 35 -15.40 6.40 -6.90
N ALA A 36 -14.85 5.25 -6.52
CA ALA A 36 -14.07 5.11 -5.30
C ALA A 36 -12.78 5.93 -5.37
N LEU A 37 -12.05 5.87 -6.48
CA LEU A 37 -10.83 6.66 -6.68
C LEU A 37 -11.10 8.17 -6.65
N PHE A 38 -12.15 8.64 -7.35
CA PHE A 38 -12.51 10.06 -7.32
C PHE A 38 -12.99 10.50 -5.94
N GLY A 39 -13.82 9.68 -5.28
CA GLY A 39 -14.30 9.97 -3.93
C GLY A 39 -13.14 10.10 -2.94
N PHE A 40 -12.18 9.17 -2.99
CA PHE A 40 -10.98 9.24 -2.17
C PHE A 40 -10.16 10.50 -2.44
N ARG A 41 -9.92 10.82 -3.72
CA ARG A 41 -9.12 12.01 -4.07
C ARG A 41 -9.77 13.30 -3.56
N MET A 42 -11.09 13.43 -3.69
CA MET A 42 -11.83 14.58 -3.15
C MET A 42 -11.72 14.66 -1.63
N ALA A 43 -11.84 13.53 -0.93
CA ALA A 43 -11.69 13.49 0.53
C ALA A 43 -10.27 13.90 0.97
N GLU A 44 -9.21 13.42 0.30
CA GLU A 44 -7.83 13.84 0.58
C GLU A 44 -7.65 15.35 0.42
N GLU A 45 -8.20 15.94 -0.64
CA GLU A 45 -8.11 17.39 -0.87
C GLU A 45 -8.90 18.20 0.17
N ALA A 46 -10.03 17.68 0.65
CA ALA A 46 -10.79 18.30 1.73
C ALA A 46 -9.99 18.26 3.05
N MET A 47 -9.38 17.12 3.37
CA MET A 47 -8.53 16.94 4.55
C MET A 47 -7.34 17.91 4.56
N GLN A 48 -6.71 18.12 3.42
CA GLN A 48 -5.60 19.07 3.28
C GLN A 48 -6.02 20.52 3.52
N ARG A 49 -7.24 20.89 3.11
CA ARG A 49 -7.78 22.25 3.26
C ARG A 49 -8.23 22.58 4.69
N LYS A 50 -8.33 21.58 5.58
CA LYS A 50 -8.81 21.71 6.97
C LYS A 50 -10.20 22.37 7.08
N ASP A 51 -11.02 22.27 6.03
CA ASP A 51 -12.42 22.67 6.12
C ASP A 51 -13.16 21.65 7.00
N SER A 52 -13.90 22.09 8.00
CA SER A 52 -14.30 21.23 9.13
C SER A 52 -15.72 20.67 9.02
N GLN A 53 -16.63 21.33 8.29
CA GLN A 53 -18.05 20.93 8.27
C GLN A 53 -18.37 19.90 7.19
N GLU A 54 -17.73 19.97 6.02
CA GLU A 54 -17.98 19.04 4.91
C GLU A 54 -17.06 17.81 4.95
N LEU A 55 -15.95 17.91 5.69
CA LEU A 55 -14.90 16.90 5.74
C LEU A 55 -15.37 15.54 6.25
N GLU A 56 -16.08 15.48 7.37
CA GLU A 56 -16.52 14.19 7.93
C GLU A 56 -17.50 13.47 7.00
N ARG A 57 -18.35 14.24 6.30
CA ARG A 57 -19.28 13.70 5.31
C ARG A 57 -18.52 13.14 4.11
N ASP A 58 -17.58 13.90 3.57
CA ASP A 58 -16.81 13.51 2.39
C ASP A 58 -15.91 12.30 2.65
N VAL A 59 -15.27 12.26 3.82
CA VAL A 59 -14.48 11.11 4.29
C VAL A 59 -15.38 9.88 4.44
N THR A 60 -16.55 10.00 5.06
CA THR A 60 -17.48 8.86 5.20
C THR A 60 -17.96 8.37 3.84
N MET A 61 -18.37 9.28 2.95
CA MET A 61 -18.81 8.93 1.60
C MET A 61 -17.69 8.28 0.77
N ALA A 62 -16.45 8.71 0.92
CA ALA A 62 -15.31 8.10 0.26
C ALA A 62 -15.05 6.67 0.78
N ALA A 63 -15.11 6.47 2.10
CA ALA A 63 -14.96 5.14 2.71
C ALA A 63 -16.02 4.16 2.22
N ASP A 64 -17.27 4.60 2.10
CA ASP A 64 -18.36 3.75 1.61
C ASP A 64 -18.21 3.40 0.14
N LYS A 65 -17.74 4.33 -0.71
CA LYS A 65 -17.42 4.04 -2.11
C LYS A 65 -16.26 3.04 -2.23
N LEU A 66 -15.22 3.18 -1.40
CA LEU A 66 -14.11 2.22 -1.35
C LEU A 66 -14.59 0.83 -0.95
N ARG A 67 -15.39 0.71 0.13
CA ARG A 67 -15.96 -0.58 0.56
C ARG A 67 -16.88 -1.19 -0.50
N HIS A 68 -17.71 -0.38 -1.15
CA HIS A 68 -18.57 -0.84 -2.22
C HIS A 68 -17.75 -1.37 -3.40
N SER A 69 -16.72 -0.64 -3.84
CA SER A 69 -15.82 -1.13 -4.88
C SER A 69 -15.09 -2.40 -4.47
N LEU A 70 -14.60 -2.50 -3.23
CA LEU A 70 -13.95 -3.70 -2.70
C LEU A 70 -14.89 -4.90 -2.59
N SER A 71 -16.20 -4.69 -2.41
CA SER A 71 -17.19 -5.77 -2.45
C SER A 71 -17.32 -6.42 -3.84
N MET A 72 -16.99 -5.67 -4.89
CA MET A 72 -16.96 -6.17 -6.28
C MET A 72 -15.54 -6.60 -6.72
N ARG A 73 -14.51 -5.94 -6.19
CA ARG A 73 -13.08 -6.18 -6.49
C ARG A 73 -12.28 -6.39 -5.20
N PRO A 74 -12.46 -7.52 -4.49
CA PRO A 74 -11.82 -7.75 -3.19
C PRO A 74 -10.30 -7.93 -3.30
N TYR A 75 -9.78 -8.15 -4.50
CA TYR A 75 -8.35 -8.32 -4.78
C TYR A 75 -7.60 -6.99 -5.07
N ASP A 76 -8.28 -5.85 -4.97
CA ASP A 76 -7.67 -4.56 -5.26
C ASP A 76 -6.82 -4.03 -4.10
N SER A 77 -5.53 -4.39 -4.13
CA SER A 77 -4.51 -4.01 -3.15
C SER A 77 -4.46 -2.50 -2.87
N PHE A 78 -4.68 -1.66 -3.88
CA PHE A 78 -4.62 -0.21 -3.74
C PHE A 78 -5.86 0.35 -3.05
N LEU A 79 -7.05 -0.16 -3.35
CA LEU A 79 -8.26 0.27 -2.65
C LEU A 79 -8.23 -0.08 -1.16
N TRP A 80 -7.65 -1.23 -0.79
CA TRP A 80 -7.40 -1.57 0.61
C TRP A 80 -6.46 -0.56 1.29
N LEU A 81 -5.39 -0.16 0.60
CA LEU A 81 -4.47 0.87 1.10
C LEU A 81 -5.13 2.25 1.25
N MET A 82 -5.99 2.64 0.29
CA MET A 82 -6.75 3.88 0.37
C MET A 82 -7.70 3.87 1.57
N LEU A 83 -8.40 2.75 1.79
CA LEU A 83 -9.31 2.60 2.92
C LEU A 83 -8.57 2.65 4.26
N TYR A 84 -7.39 2.01 4.36
CA TYR A 84 -6.48 2.18 5.50
C TYR A 84 -6.16 3.65 5.74
N SER A 85 -5.62 4.32 4.72
CA SER A 85 -5.20 5.72 4.81
C SER A 85 -6.33 6.62 5.30
N LEU A 86 -7.54 6.43 4.77
CA LEU A 86 -8.70 7.25 5.10
C LEU A 86 -9.15 7.05 6.56
N GLU A 87 -9.27 5.79 7.00
CA GLU A 87 -9.69 5.47 8.36
C GLU A 87 -8.64 5.90 9.39
N THR A 88 -7.35 5.73 9.10
CA THR A 88 -6.28 6.17 10.02
C THR A 88 -6.22 7.68 10.18
N ASN A 89 -6.49 8.44 9.13
CA ASN A 89 -6.51 9.90 9.25
C ASN A 89 -7.75 10.40 9.99
N ARG A 90 -8.87 9.67 9.92
CA ARG A 90 -10.10 10.05 10.61
C ARG A 90 -10.07 9.71 12.10
N LYS A 91 -9.69 8.46 12.44
CA LYS A 91 -9.87 7.89 13.78
C LYS A 91 -8.57 7.54 14.49
N GLY A 92 -7.43 7.70 13.82
CA GLY A 92 -6.16 7.13 14.26
C GLY A 92 -6.04 5.64 13.90
N ILE A 93 -4.96 5.01 14.37
CA ILE A 93 -4.67 3.61 14.08
C ILE A 93 -5.44 2.71 15.06
N ASP A 94 -6.35 1.89 14.56
CA ASP A 94 -7.07 0.86 15.31
C ASP A 94 -6.96 -0.52 14.64
N LEU A 95 -7.49 -1.56 15.29
CA LEU A 95 -7.43 -2.94 14.77
C LEU A 95 -8.13 -3.10 13.41
N ASN A 96 -9.20 -2.35 13.15
CA ASN A 96 -9.92 -2.43 11.87
C ASN A 96 -9.07 -1.83 10.74
N ALA A 97 -8.43 -0.69 11.02
CA ALA A 97 -7.50 -0.06 10.09
C ALA A 97 -6.33 -1.00 9.80
N LEU A 98 -5.71 -1.59 10.81
CA LEU A 98 -4.61 -2.55 10.60
C LEU A 98 -5.03 -3.68 9.65
N GLY A 99 -6.25 -4.21 9.79
CA GLY A 99 -6.77 -5.21 8.85
C GLY A 99 -6.77 -4.76 7.38
N TYR A 100 -6.99 -3.48 7.08
CA TYR A 100 -6.96 -2.97 5.70
C TYR A 100 -5.56 -2.94 5.10
N ILE A 101 -4.54 -2.50 5.85
CA ILE A 101 -3.17 -2.51 5.33
C ILE A 101 -2.63 -3.95 5.24
N GLU A 102 -3.06 -4.85 6.12
CA GLU A 102 -2.77 -6.27 6.01
C GLU A 102 -3.31 -6.87 4.71
N GLN A 103 -4.55 -6.55 4.34
CA GLN A 103 -5.14 -7.00 3.07
C GLN A 103 -4.42 -6.43 1.85
N SER A 104 -4.00 -5.16 1.91
CA SER A 104 -3.18 -4.58 0.83
C SER A 104 -1.90 -5.38 0.60
N TYR A 105 -1.20 -5.78 1.67
CA TYR A 105 0.01 -6.58 1.56
C TYR A 105 -0.24 -8.04 1.16
N SER A 106 -1.34 -8.66 1.59
CA SER A 106 -1.62 -10.07 1.25
C SER A 106 -1.98 -10.27 -0.22
N LEU A 107 -2.61 -9.27 -0.84
CA LEU A 107 -3.07 -9.38 -2.22
C LEU A 107 -1.96 -9.09 -3.22
N ALA A 108 -1.12 -8.09 -2.95
CA ALA A 108 -0.09 -7.70 -3.89
C ALA A 108 1.16 -7.12 -3.20
N PRO A 109 1.95 -7.98 -2.55
CA PRO A 109 3.21 -7.54 -1.95
C PRO A 109 4.17 -7.05 -3.04
N LEU A 110 4.96 -6.01 -2.75
CA LEU A 110 6.00 -5.48 -3.64
C LEU A 110 5.51 -4.85 -4.96
N GLU A 111 4.24 -4.46 -5.05
CA GLU A 111 3.74 -3.65 -6.17
C GLU A 111 4.43 -2.27 -6.21
N ALA A 112 5.37 -2.11 -7.14
CA ALA A 112 6.25 -0.94 -7.21
C ALA A 112 5.51 0.40 -7.23
N TRP A 113 4.36 0.49 -7.89
CA TRP A 113 3.63 1.75 -8.08
C TRP A 113 2.90 2.23 -6.82
N ILE A 114 2.60 1.36 -5.85
CA ILE A 114 2.05 1.74 -4.53
C ILE A 114 3.04 1.56 -3.39
N ALA A 115 4.14 0.84 -3.61
CA ALA A 115 5.13 0.48 -2.60
C ALA A 115 5.59 1.69 -1.79
N LEU A 116 5.86 2.82 -2.44
CA LEU A 116 6.31 4.03 -1.75
C LEU A 116 5.31 4.51 -0.69
N ARG A 117 4.04 4.68 -1.07
CA ARG A 117 2.98 5.13 -0.17
C ARG A 117 2.68 4.07 0.89
N ARG A 118 2.58 2.80 0.48
CA ARG A 118 2.27 1.68 1.37
C ARG A 118 3.34 1.50 2.42
N ASN A 119 4.61 1.49 2.02
CA ASN A 119 5.73 1.29 2.91
C ASN A 119 5.80 2.37 4.00
N LYS A 120 5.66 3.65 3.60
CA LYS A 120 5.59 4.77 4.55
C LYS A 120 4.47 4.58 5.59
N LEU A 121 3.28 4.21 5.12
CA LEU A 121 2.09 4.02 5.94
C LEU A 121 2.19 2.79 6.87
N ALA A 122 2.78 1.70 6.37
CA ALA A 122 3.04 0.48 7.14
C ALA A 122 4.06 0.74 8.25
N LEU A 123 5.15 1.41 7.89
CA LEU A 123 6.23 1.67 8.82
C LEU A 123 5.84 2.67 9.93
N ALA A 124 4.88 3.56 9.67
CA ALA A 124 4.28 4.39 10.71
C ALA A 124 3.48 3.59 11.76
N ALA A 125 2.97 2.42 11.39
CA ALA A 125 2.21 1.52 12.27
C ALA A 125 2.99 0.24 12.64
N PHE A 126 4.31 0.20 12.38
CA PHE A 126 5.08 -1.05 12.28
C PHE A 126 4.95 -1.98 13.48
N SER A 127 5.05 -1.44 14.68
CA SER A 127 4.98 -2.21 15.94
C SER A 127 3.61 -2.82 16.21
N MET A 128 2.56 -2.32 15.55
CA MET A 128 1.18 -2.80 15.68
C MET A 128 0.81 -3.82 14.60
N LEU A 129 1.61 -3.92 13.53
CA LEU A 129 1.38 -4.88 12.44
C LEU A 129 1.73 -6.30 12.87
N ASN A 130 1.02 -7.28 12.32
CA ASN A 130 1.41 -8.67 12.47
C ASN A 130 2.80 -8.95 11.84
N GLU A 131 3.46 -10.01 12.30
CA GLU A 131 4.83 -10.35 11.88
C GLU A 131 4.97 -10.55 10.37
N ASN A 132 3.94 -11.09 9.70
CA ASN A 132 4.00 -11.33 8.27
C ASN A 132 4.06 -10.02 7.50
N VAL A 133 3.21 -9.05 7.87
CA VAL A 133 3.18 -7.74 7.25
C VAL A 133 4.42 -6.92 7.60
N GLN A 134 4.94 -7.04 8.83
CA GLN A 134 6.24 -6.46 9.16
C GLN A 134 7.35 -6.96 8.22
N ARG A 135 7.41 -8.28 7.95
CA ARG A 135 8.39 -8.84 7.00
C ARG A 135 8.19 -8.30 5.59
N HIS A 136 6.95 -8.17 5.11
CA HIS A 136 6.67 -7.59 3.80
C HIS A 136 7.06 -6.11 3.71
N ALA A 137 6.76 -5.32 4.73
CA ALA A 137 7.16 -3.91 4.78
C ALA A 137 8.70 -3.74 4.78
N VAL A 138 9.43 -4.59 5.51
CA VAL A 138 10.91 -4.57 5.51
C VAL A 138 11.47 -4.95 4.14
N LYS A 139 10.93 -5.99 3.49
CA LYS A 139 11.33 -6.38 2.13
C LYS A 139 11.00 -5.31 1.09
N GLU A 140 9.82 -4.69 1.21
CA GLU A 140 9.39 -3.62 0.32
C GLU A 140 10.28 -2.39 0.44
N PHE A 141 10.70 -2.05 1.67
CA PHE A 141 11.68 -0.99 1.89
C PHE A 141 13.02 -1.29 1.21
N SER A 142 13.52 -2.51 1.34
CA SER A 142 14.73 -2.95 0.63
C SER A 142 14.57 -2.85 -0.89
N ALA A 143 13.40 -3.21 -1.42
CA ALA A 143 13.10 -3.11 -2.86
C ALA A 143 13.01 -1.66 -3.35
N LEU A 144 12.56 -0.71 -2.51
CA LEU A 144 12.60 0.72 -2.83
C LEU A 144 14.03 1.23 -3.00
N VAL A 145 14.95 0.80 -2.11
CA VAL A 145 16.38 1.15 -2.22
C VAL A 145 17.00 0.54 -3.46
N GLU A 146 16.77 -0.76 -3.71
CA GLU A 146 17.23 -1.47 -4.91
C GLU A 146 16.75 -0.78 -6.20
N SER A 147 15.51 -0.31 -6.21
CA SER A 147 14.90 0.37 -7.36
C SER A 147 15.33 1.84 -7.50
N GLY A 148 16.21 2.35 -6.64
CA GLY A 148 16.76 3.70 -6.73
C GLY A 148 15.89 4.81 -6.13
N PHE A 149 14.84 4.49 -5.38
CA PHE A 149 14.03 5.49 -4.62
C PHE A 149 14.76 5.96 -3.34
N ILE A 150 16.01 6.41 -3.51
CA ILE A 150 16.93 6.66 -2.39
C ILE A 150 16.46 7.81 -1.48
N GLU A 151 16.00 8.91 -2.08
CA GLU A 151 15.50 10.07 -1.33
C GLU A 151 14.32 9.68 -0.43
N ASP A 152 13.34 9.01 -1.03
CA ASP A 152 12.16 8.53 -0.33
C ASP A 152 12.50 7.51 0.75
N ALA A 153 13.38 6.55 0.46
CA ALA A 153 13.81 5.54 1.41
C ALA A 153 14.51 6.18 2.63
N VAL A 154 15.32 7.22 2.42
CA VAL A 154 15.92 7.97 3.54
C VAL A 154 14.85 8.68 4.36
N ILE A 155 13.90 9.36 3.72
CA ILE A 155 12.79 10.03 4.43
C ILE A 155 12.00 9.02 5.27
N ILE A 156 11.69 7.85 4.70
CA ILE A 156 10.97 6.77 5.38
C ILE A 156 11.79 6.23 6.56
N LEU A 157 13.09 5.98 6.38
CA LEU A 157 13.95 5.50 7.47
C LEU A 157 14.03 6.50 8.61
N MET A 158 14.03 7.80 8.29
CA MET A 158 14.10 8.86 9.30
C MET A 158 12.78 9.04 10.05
N SER A 159 11.64 8.63 9.50
CA SER A 159 10.35 8.71 10.19
C SER A 159 10.06 7.54 11.13
N VAL A 160 10.84 6.46 11.08
CA VAL A 160 10.65 5.29 11.96
C VAL A 160 11.47 5.37 13.25
N GLY A 161 11.01 4.63 14.27
CA GLY A 161 11.69 4.45 15.54
C GLY A 161 13.04 3.75 15.41
N TRP A 162 13.93 3.97 16.39
CA TRP A 162 15.29 3.42 16.37
C TRP A 162 15.36 1.89 16.29
N PRO A 163 14.52 1.12 17.03
CA PRO A 163 14.51 -0.35 16.92
C PRO A 163 14.20 -0.84 15.50
N GLU A 164 13.31 -0.15 14.80
CA GLU A 164 12.88 -0.49 13.45
C GLU A 164 13.93 -0.13 12.41
N ARG A 165 14.68 0.97 12.59
CA ARG A 165 15.77 1.37 11.70
C ARG A 165 16.80 0.27 11.52
N ASN A 166 17.20 -0.39 12.60
CA ASN A 166 18.18 -1.48 12.53
C ASN A 166 17.67 -2.66 11.70
N ARG A 167 16.37 -3.00 11.82
CA ARG A 167 15.77 -4.07 11.00
C ARG A 167 15.79 -3.70 9.52
N LEU A 168 15.43 -2.47 9.18
CA LEU A 168 15.42 -1.96 7.81
C LEU A 168 16.83 -1.90 7.20
N VAL A 169 17.80 -1.37 7.95
CA VAL A 169 19.21 -1.27 7.52
C VAL A 169 19.85 -2.65 7.37
N ASN A 170 19.53 -3.60 8.23
CA ASN A 170 20.02 -4.98 8.09
C ASN A 170 19.48 -5.65 6.82
N GLU A 171 18.21 -5.42 6.46
CA GLU A 171 17.65 -5.98 5.22
C GLU A 171 18.30 -5.37 3.98
N ILE A 172 18.64 -4.08 4.00
CA ILE A 172 19.42 -3.41 2.94
C ILE A 172 20.76 -4.12 2.67
N GLY A 173 21.33 -4.88 3.63
CA GLY A 173 22.52 -5.68 3.39
C GLY A 173 22.40 -6.70 2.24
N ARG A 174 21.17 -7.00 1.80
CA ARG A 174 20.86 -7.88 0.66
C ARG A 174 20.72 -7.17 -0.69
N VAL A 175 20.65 -5.82 -0.68
CA VAL A 175 20.51 -4.96 -1.87
C VAL A 175 21.83 -4.85 -2.60
N ASP A 176 21.86 -4.70 -3.92
CA ASP A 176 23.12 -4.54 -4.67
C ASP A 176 23.97 -3.37 -4.16
N ILE A 177 25.30 -3.49 -4.28
CA ILE A 177 26.24 -2.55 -3.65
C ILE A 177 26.04 -1.09 -4.12
N VAL A 178 25.69 -0.88 -5.38
CA VAL A 178 25.52 0.47 -5.96
C VAL A 178 24.37 1.25 -5.31
N PRO A 179 23.11 0.76 -5.29
CA PRO A 179 22.02 1.42 -4.57
C PRO A 179 22.28 1.52 -3.06
N ARG A 180 22.96 0.53 -2.49
CA ARG A 180 23.35 0.52 -1.07
C ARG A 180 24.30 1.68 -0.70
N GLU A 181 25.34 1.91 -1.51
CA GLU A 181 26.23 3.04 -1.34
C GLU A 181 25.54 4.38 -1.56
N ALA A 182 24.64 4.47 -2.55
CA ALA A 182 23.86 5.68 -2.81
C ALA A 182 23.01 6.05 -1.58
N PHE A 183 22.36 5.05 -0.98
CA PHE A 183 21.61 5.18 0.26
C PHE A 183 22.49 5.65 1.43
N ALA A 184 23.62 4.98 1.65
CA ALA A 184 24.59 5.32 2.70
C ALA A 184 25.12 6.76 2.55
N ARG A 185 25.53 7.15 1.34
CA ARG A 185 25.98 8.53 1.04
C ARG A 185 24.88 9.55 1.30
N ARG A 186 23.62 9.23 0.99
CA ARG A 186 22.49 10.13 1.23
C ARG A 186 22.20 10.31 2.72
N LEU A 187 22.25 9.23 3.51
CA LEU A 187 22.12 9.29 4.97
C LEU A 187 23.22 10.13 5.62
N ALA A 188 24.47 9.99 5.17
CA ALA A 188 25.58 10.80 5.67
C ALA A 188 25.38 12.31 5.40
N ARG A 189 24.72 12.67 4.30
CA ARG A 189 24.36 14.08 4.01
C ARG A 189 23.29 14.64 4.95
N GLU A 190 22.41 13.79 5.48
CA GLU A 190 21.44 14.14 6.55
C GLU A 190 22.08 14.17 7.95
N GLY A 191 23.40 13.96 8.07
CA GLY A 191 24.09 13.88 9.36
C GLY A 191 23.78 12.59 10.14
N THR A 192 23.23 11.57 9.47
CA THR A 192 22.90 10.29 10.10
C THR A 192 23.98 9.25 9.80
N HIS A 193 24.67 8.82 10.86
CA HIS A 193 25.75 7.82 10.79
C HIS A 193 25.23 6.42 11.13
N LEU A 194 24.27 5.92 10.34
CA LEU A 194 23.84 4.52 10.43
C LEU A 194 24.81 3.64 9.64
N ASN A 195 25.28 2.57 10.26
CA ASN A 195 26.14 1.60 9.60
C ASN A 195 25.33 0.79 8.58
N VAL A 196 25.51 1.10 7.30
CA VAL A 196 24.88 0.35 6.20
C VAL A 196 25.76 -0.87 5.89
N PRO A 197 25.24 -2.11 5.99
CA PRO A 197 26.06 -3.30 5.87
C PRO A 197 26.84 -3.36 4.55
N GLY A 198 28.15 -3.60 4.62
CA GLY A 198 29.01 -3.72 3.43
C GLY A 198 29.30 -2.41 2.69
N VAL A 199 29.00 -1.25 3.30
CA VAL A 199 29.41 0.07 2.78
C VAL A 199 30.38 0.73 3.74
N GLU A 200 31.54 1.11 3.24
CA GLU A 200 32.49 1.96 3.95
C GLU A 200 32.26 3.42 3.51
N ILE A 201 31.57 4.20 4.34
CA ILE A 201 31.54 5.65 4.16
C ILE A 201 32.83 6.19 4.79
N GLY A 202 33.85 6.42 3.97
CA GLY A 202 35.09 7.02 4.44
C GLY A 202 34.80 8.31 5.23
N GLU A 203 35.34 8.40 6.45
CA GLU A 203 35.37 9.64 7.21
C GLU A 203 35.99 10.73 6.33
N ARG A 204 35.33 11.89 6.20
CA ARG A 204 35.87 13.00 5.41
C ARG A 204 37.21 13.42 6.01
N PRO A 205 38.31 13.44 5.25
CA PRO A 205 39.66 13.63 5.79
C PRO A 205 40.03 15.10 6.08
N TRP A 206 39.06 15.98 6.36
CA TRP A 206 39.33 17.34 6.81
C TRP A 206 38.28 17.80 7.83
N GLN A 207 38.60 17.54 9.10
CA GLN A 207 38.38 18.48 10.19
C GLN A 207 39.67 19.24 10.45
#